data_AF-A0AA90QWE0-F1
#
_entry.id   AF-A0AA90QWE0-F1
#
_cell.length_a   1.000
_cell.length_b   1.000
_cell.length_c   1.000
_cell.angle_alpha   90.00
_cell.angle_beta   90.00
_cell.angle_gamma   90.00
#
_symmetry.space_group_name_H-M   'P 1'
#
loop_
_entity.id
_entity.type
_entity.pdbx_description
1 polymer ?
#
loop_
_entity_poly.entity_id
_entity_poly.type
_entity_poly.pdbx_seq_one_letter_code
_entity_poly.pdbx_strand_id
1 'polypeptide(L)'
;MDKRSKRAPARSPGFRWQPGTGPDPQTLARMAQAAPKPSAVMGEAWFMNDERKMYGYLGTTAVEHLSDNQINETLWDIASGTSSFGHMDEWDAWFAYLLPRLIGIKQAPAQRSVIEMLATAFFIHYPVRIDDWTYDDVLQTLGQVIMGPSRWKNGRLILDHFFNGPPNSPDETWGWWDVCSDLSVSLFFCLKYLDPRDIEGWVDSIFAIDDPHWRAQILLWLGLARKIWDAGSAFPADLGDRTPQTKWSESFLLDARLAAPFITEENRCAFKDAMRPLLALHLDDWRQSIAQVDYLELEALPSIIDIDDL
;
A
#
# COMPACT_ATOMS: atom_id res chain seq x y z
N MET A 1 -43.21 11.47 2.49
CA MET A 1 -42.68 10.43 3.40
C MET A 1 -42.28 9.25 2.54
N ASP A 2 -40.99 9.02 2.39
CA ASP A 2 -40.46 7.66 2.22
C ASP A 2 -39.01 7.67 2.68
N LYS A 3 -38.81 7.29 3.95
CA LYS A 3 -37.48 7.05 4.51
C LYS A 3 -36.98 5.79 3.82
N ARG A 4 -36.12 5.93 2.80
CA ARG A 4 -35.32 4.82 2.28
C ARG A 4 -34.59 4.21 3.47
N SER A 5 -35.08 3.06 3.93
CA SER A 5 -34.41 2.22 4.90
C SER A 5 -33.01 1.95 4.35
N LYS A 6 -31.99 2.49 5.02
CA LYS A 6 -30.59 2.10 4.78
C LYS A 6 -30.50 0.62 5.12
N ARG A 7 -30.69 -0.22 4.11
CA ARG A 7 -30.46 -1.66 4.20
C ARG A 7 -29.00 -1.80 4.63
N ALA A 8 -28.75 -2.42 5.77
CA ALA A 8 -27.39 -2.77 6.17
C ALA A 8 -26.77 -3.56 5.00
N PRO A 9 -25.59 -3.17 4.52
CA PRO A 9 -24.96 -3.86 3.40
C PRO A 9 -24.80 -5.34 3.75
N ALA A 10 -25.10 -6.21 2.78
CA ALA A 10 -24.84 -7.63 2.92
C ALA A 10 -23.35 -7.83 3.24
N ARG A 11 -23.02 -8.76 4.14
CA ARG A 11 -21.62 -9.08 4.46
C ARG A 11 -20.89 -9.40 3.17
N SER A 12 -19.91 -8.55 2.81
CA SER A 12 -18.97 -8.88 1.76
C SER A 12 -18.28 -10.20 2.09
N PRO A 13 -17.97 -11.04 1.09
CA PRO A 13 -17.03 -12.13 1.30
C PRO A 13 -15.74 -11.49 1.81
N GLY A 14 -15.42 -11.72 3.09
CA GLY A 14 -14.42 -10.92 3.82
C GLY A 14 -13.10 -10.77 3.06
N PHE A 15 -12.46 -9.60 3.21
CA PHE A 15 -11.21 -9.29 2.52
C PHE A 15 -10.09 -10.22 2.98
N ARG A 16 -9.39 -10.86 2.03
CA ARG A 16 -8.28 -11.78 2.29
C ARG A 16 -7.20 -11.62 1.24
N TRP A 17 -5.95 -11.74 1.67
CA TRP A 17 -4.80 -11.86 0.79
C TRP A 17 -4.55 -13.31 0.43
N GLN A 18 -4.43 -13.58 -0.87
CA GLN A 18 -4.18 -14.92 -1.39
C GLN A 18 -3.06 -14.85 -2.43
N PRO A 19 -1.90 -15.48 -2.19
CA PRO A 19 -0.80 -15.54 -3.14
C PRO A 19 -1.26 -15.90 -4.56
N GLY A 20 -0.94 -15.03 -5.52
CA GLY A 20 -1.31 -15.19 -6.93
C GLY A 20 -2.68 -14.65 -7.32
N THR A 21 -3.48 -14.18 -6.34
CA THR A 21 -4.77 -13.51 -6.57
C THR A 21 -4.58 -12.00 -6.46
N GLY A 22 -4.42 -11.35 -7.61
CA GLY A 22 -4.21 -9.91 -7.68
C GLY A 22 -5.50 -9.09 -7.71
N PRO A 23 -5.41 -7.84 -8.20
CA PRO A 23 -6.54 -6.93 -8.37
C PRO A 23 -7.66 -7.55 -9.20
N ASP A 24 -8.92 -7.43 -8.74
CA ASP A 24 -10.09 -7.94 -9.46
C ASP A 24 -10.28 -7.20 -10.80
N PRO A 25 -10.17 -7.89 -11.96
CA PRO A 25 -10.33 -7.26 -13.27
C PRO A 25 -11.70 -6.64 -13.50
N GLN A 26 -12.78 -7.21 -12.95
CA GLN A 26 -14.13 -6.67 -13.10
C GLN A 26 -14.28 -5.37 -12.31
N THR A 27 -13.70 -5.33 -11.12
CA THR A 27 -13.66 -4.12 -10.29
C THR A 27 -12.82 -3.03 -10.93
N LEU A 28 -11.65 -3.35 -11.48
CA LEU A 28 -10.85 -2.39 -12.27
C LEU A 28 -11.64 -1.80 -13.46
N ALA A 29 -12.39 -2.64 -14.19
CA ALA A 29 -13.22 -2.18 -15.29
C ALA A 29 -14.33 -1.23 -14.84
N ARG A 30 -15.00 -1.53 -13.71
CA ARG A 30 -16.04 -0.66 -13.12
C ARG A 30 -15.46 0.68 -12.68
N MET A 31 -14.33 0.68 -11.97
CA MET A 31 -13.62 1.90 -11.57
C MET A 31 -13.22 2.74 -12.79
N ALA A 32 -12.66 2.10 -13.83
CA ALA A 32 -12.24 2.78 -15.05
C ALA A 32 -13.42 3.39 -15.84
N GLN A 33 -14.60 2.77 -15.76
CA GLN A 33 -15.84 3.28 -16.35
C GLN A 33 -16.40 4.47 -15.55
N ALA A 34 -16.31 4.42 -14.21
CA ALA A 34 -16.77 5.50 -13.33
C ALA A 34 -15.91 6.76 -13.44
N ALA A 35 -14.63 6.61 -13.80
CA ALA A 35 -13.68 7.71 -13.97
C ALA A 35 -13.26 7.88 -15.44
N PRO A 36 -14.03 8.63 -16.25
CA PRO A 36 -13.67 8.94 -17.63
C PRO A 36 -12.47 9.89 -17.71
N LYS A 37 -11.83 9.95 -18.89
CA LYS A 37 -10.69 10.84 -19.13
C LYS A 37 -11.12 12.31 -18.94
N PRO A 38 -10.42 13.10 -18.10
CA PRO A 38 -10.71 14.53 -17.99
C PRO A 38 -10.49 15.24 -19.32
N SER A 39 -11.36 16.21 -19.63
CA SER A 39 -11.24 17.03 -20.84
C SER A 39 -10.17 18.12 -20.72
N ALA A 40 -9.97 18.64 -19.51
CA ALA A 40 -8.89 19.57 -19.19
C ALA A 40 -7.60 18.81 -18.84
N VAL A 41 -6.48 19.25 -19.38
CA VAL A 41 -5.15 18.77 -18.96
C VAL A 41 -4.81 19.35 -17.60
N MET A 42 -4.22 18.56 -16.70
CA MET A 42 -3.71 19.09 -15.43
C MET A 42 -2.39 19.84 -15.62
N GLY A 43 -2.13 20.79 -14.74
CA GLY A 43 -0.82 21.43 -14.61
C GLY A 43 -0.01 20.94 -13.40
N GLU A 44 1.24 21.39 -13.32
CA GLU A 44 2.15 21.10 -12.20
C GLU A 44 1.67 21.72 -10.88
N ALA A 45 2.06 21.18 -9.73
CA ALA A 45 1.69 21.76 -8.44
C ALA A 45 2.54 22.99 -8.09
N TRP A 46 3.82 22.97 -8.51
CA TRP A 46 4.83 23.93 -8.08
C TRP A 46 5.24 24.85 -9.22
N PHE A 47 4.70 26.07 -9.23
CA PHE A 47 5.06 27.10 -10.21
C PHE A 47 5.28 28.43 -9.49
N MET A 48 6.35 29.15 -9.87
CA MET A 48 6.64 30.50 -9.36
C MET A 48 6.45 31.58 -10.42
N ASN A 49 5.98 31.19 -11.61
CA ASN A 49 5.86 32.05 -12.78
C ASN A 49 4.38 32.36 -13.05
N ASP A 50 4.12 33.35 -13.92
CA ASP A 50 2.75 33.68 -14.34
C ASP A 50 2.09 32.56 -15.18
N GLU A 51 2.90 31.68 -15.77
CA GLU A 51 2.47 30.52 -16.55
C GLU A 51 2.85 29.21 -15.85
N ARG A 52 1.89 28.29 -15.79
CA ARG A 52 2.02 26.97 -15.18
C ARG A 52 2.29 25.92 -16.26
N LYS A 53 3.26 25.03 -16.05
CA LYS A 53 3.50 23.89 -16.96
C LYS A 53 2.25 23.00 -17.00
N MET A 54 1.74 22.73 -18.20
CA MET A 54 0.63 21.81 -18.43
C MET A 54 1.13 20.46 -18.91
N TYR A 55 0.57 19.37 -18.39
CA TYR A 55 0.92 18.01 -18.80
C TYR A 55 0.19 17.58 -20.08
N GLY A 56 0.57 18.20 -21.19
CA GLY A 56 -0.05 17.97 -22.51
C GLY A 56 -0.05 16.50 -22.96
N TYR A 57 0.95 15.71 -22.55
CA TYR A 57 1.03 14.28 -22.85
C TYR A 57 -0.14 13.49 -22.27
N LEU A 58 -0.75 13.92 -21.15
CA LEU A 58 -1.93 13.26 -20.59
C LEU A 58 -3.13 13.38 -21.53
N GLY A 59 -3.21 14.47 -22.30
CA GLY A 59 -4.25 14.69 -23.31
C GLY A 59 -4.09 13.81 -24.55
N THR A 60 -2.85 13.53 -24.96
CA THR A 60 -2.53 12.94 -26.27
C THR A 60 -2.08 11.50 -26.24
N THR A 61 -1.56 11.03 -25.11
CA THR A 61 -0.94 9.70 -24.97
C THR A 61 -1.86 8.77 -24.17
N ALA A 62 -1.99 7.52 -24.61
CA ALA A 62 -2.70 6.49 -23.85
C ALA A 62 -1.89 6.11 -22.60
N VAL A 63 -2.56 5.73 -21.50
CA VAL A 63 -1.92 5.52 -20.19
C VAL A 63 -0.87 4.40 -20.25
N GLU A 64 -1.11 3.36 -21.04
CA GLU A 64 -0.20 2.25 -21.34
C GLU A 64 1.06 2.64 -22.11
N HIS A 65 1.09 3.85 -22.67
CA HIS A 65 2.22 4.38 -23.42
C HIS A 65 2.94 5.53 -22.70
N LEU A 66 2.48 5.91 -21.50
CA LEU A 66 3.20 6.86 -20.66
C LEU A 66 4.51 6.24 -20.16
N SER A 67 5.58 7.02 -20.18
CA SER A 67 6.84 6.62 -19.56
C SER A 67 6.72 6.61 -18.03
N ASP A 68 7.55 5.84 -17.35
CA ASP A 68 7.54 5.81 -15.88
C ASP A 68 7.85 7.19 -15.29
N ASN A 69 8.70 8.00 -15.94
CA ASN A 69 8.94 9.38 -15.54
C ASN A 69 7.68 10.26 -15.65
N GLN A 70 6.92 10.14 -16.75
CA GLN A 70 5.68 10.89 -16.91
C GLN A 70 4.63 10.52 -15.85
N ILE A 71 4.53 9.22 -15.53
CA ILE A 71 3.63 8.73 -14.50
C ILE A 71 4.06 9.26 -13.13
N ASN A 72 5.34 9.14 -12.79
CA ASN A 72 5.87 9.61 -11.51
C ASN A 72 5.71 11.13 -11.36
N GLU A 73 6.05 11.94 -12.38
CA GLU A 73 5.84 13.39 -12.35
C GLU A 73 4.36 13.75 -12.12
N THR A 74 3.46 13.08 -12.86
CA THR A 74 2.01 13.33 -12.74
C THR A 74 1.49 12.99 -11.35
N LEU A 75 1.81 11.80 -10.84
CA LEU A 75 1.33 11.36 -9.53
C LEU A 75 1.99 12.15 -8.39
N TRP A 76 3.25 12.54 -8.54
CA TRP A 76 3.94 13.39 -7.58
C TRP A 76 3.26 14.75 -7.43
N ASP A 77 2.87 15.40 -8.53
CA ASP A 77 2.16 16.68 -8.46
C ASP A 77 0.74 16.54 -7.91
N ILE A 78 0.03 15.46 -8.24
CA ILE A 78 -1.26 15.15 -7.64
C ILE A 78 -1.09 15.00 -6.11
N ALA A 79 -0.15 14.16 -5.66
CA ALA A 79 0.05 13.91 -4.24
C ALA A 79 0.57 15.15 -3.48
N SER A 80 1.69 15.71 -3.94
CA SER A 80 2.34 16.85 -3.27
C SER A 80 1.51 18.13 -3.36
N GLY A 81 0.84 18.35 -4.49
CA GLY A 81 -0.08 19.47 -4.70
C GLY A 81 -1.28 19.39 -3.78
N THR A 82 -1.98 18.25 -3.76
CA THR A 82 -3.14 18.06 -2.87
C THR A 82 -2.74 18.16 -1.39
N SER A 83 -1.59 17.59 -1.00
CA SER A 83 -1.09 17.68 0.39
C SER A 83 -0.73 19.12 0.81
N SER A 84 -0.19 19.93 -0.12
CA SER A 84 0.30 21.27 0.20
C SER A 84 -0.76 22.37 0.04
N PHE A 85 -1.63 22.24 -0.97
CA PHE A 85 -2.57 23.28 -1.39
C PHE A 85 -4.04 22.87 -1.24
N GLY A 86 -4.31 21.62 -0.86
CA GLY A 86 -5.66 21.06 -0.81
C GLY A 86 -6.16 20.58 -2.17
N HIS A 87 -7.41 20.13 -2.19
CA HIS A 87 -8.03 19.57 -3.39
C HIS A 87 -8.20 20.59 -4.51
N MET A 88 -7.96 20.12 -5.74
CA MET A 88 -8.29 20.82 -6.97
C MET A 88 -9.01 19.86 -7.91
N ASP A 89 -10.10 20.32 -8.53
CA ASP A 89 -10.96 19.50 -9.41
C ASP A 89 -10.16 18.76 -10.50
N GLU A 90 -9.12 19.40 -11.05
CA GLU A 90 -8.29 18.78 -12.07
C GLU A 90 -7.46 17.60 -11.51
N TRP A 91 -6.86 17.74 -10.32
CA TRP A 91 -6.03 16.70 -9.72
C TRP A 91 -6.89 15.54 -9.27
N ASP A 92 -8.05 15.82 -8.66
CA ASP A 92 -9.02 14.82 -8.27
C ASP A 92 -9.52 14.01 -9.49
N ALA A 93 -9.86 14.70 -10.58
CA ALA A 93 -10.34 14.05 -11.80
C ALA A 93 -9.25 13.20 -12.49
N TRP A 94 -8.01 13.72 -12.56
CA TRP A 94 -6.89 12.96 -13.13
C TRP A 94 -6.49 11.78 -12.26
N PHE A 95 -6.48 11.93 -10.92
CA PHE A 95 -6.21 10.82 -10.01
C PHE A 95 -7.25 9.71 -10.16
N ALA A 96 -8.54 10.06 -10.14
CA ALA A 96 -9.62 9.10 -10.34
C ALA A 96 -9.50 8.37 -11.70
N TYR A 97 -9.12 9.07 -12.76
CA TYR A 97 -8.90 8.47 -14.08
C TYR A 97 -7.68 7.53 -14.12
N LEU A 98 -6.56 7.95 -13.52
CA LEU A 98 -5.30 7.22 -13.57
C LEU A 98 -5.30 5.97 -12.67
N LEU A 99 -5.91 6.05 -11.49
CA LEU A 99 -5.87 5.01 -10.46
C LEU A 99 -6.17 3.59 -11.00
N PRO A 100 -7.37 3.28 -11.54
CA PRO A 100 -7.67 1.92 -11.99
C PRO A 100 -6.83 1.50 -13.21
N ARG A 101 -6.41 2.45 -14.04
CA ARG A 101 -5.62 2.16 -15.25
C ARG A 101 -4.19 1.78 -14.88
N LEU A 102 -3.58 2.53 -13.97
CA LEU A 102 -2.23 2.27 -13.48
C LEU A 102 -2.18 0.98 -12.65
N ILE A 103 -3.18 0.69 -11.80
CA ILE A 103 -3.25 -0.61 -11.09
C ILE A 103 -3.31 -1.78 -12.09
N GLY A 104 -4.05 -1.63 -13.19
CA GLY A 104 -4.20 -2.69 -14.20
C GLY A 104 -2.93 -2.97 -15.01
N ILE A 105 -2.15 -1.93 -15.33
CA ILE A 105 -1.00 -2.05 -16.24
C ILE A 105 0.35 -2.09 -15.51
N LYS A 106 0.45 -1.53 -14.30
CA LYS A 106 1.69 -1.37 -13.54
C LYS A 106 1.85 -2.38 -12.39
N GLN A 107 1.42 -3.62 -12.62
CA GLN A 107 1.66 -4.73 -11.68
C GLN A 107 3.04 -5.36 -11.85
N ALA A 108 3.82 -4.90 -12.84
CA ALA A 108 5.12 -5.45 -13.13
C ALA A 108 6.17 -5.04 -12.07
N PRO A 109 7.14 -5.92 -11.78
CA PRO A 109 8.25 -5.68 -10.84
C PRO A 109 9.01 -4.38 -11.02
N ALA A 110 9.20 -3.94 -12.26
CA ALA A 110 10.01 -2.77 -12.59
C ALA A 110 9.33 -1.44 -12.21
N GLN A 111 8.08 -1.48 -11.73
CA GLN A 111 7.22 -0.30 -11.58
C GLN A 111 6.75 -0.08 -10.13
N ARG A 112 7.53 -0.53 -9.14
CA ARG A 112 7.21 -0.45 -7.70
C ARG A 112 6.82 0.94 -7.23
N SER A 113 7.58 1.96 -7.65
CA SER A 113 7.33 3.35 -7.26
C SER A 113 5.91 3.83 -7.62
N VAL A 114 5.27 3.22 -8.63
CA VAL A 114 3.90 3.57 -9.01
C VAL A 114 2.90 3.11 -7.94
N ILE A 115 3.07 1.93 -7.35
CA ILE A 115 2.15 1.43 -6.32
C ILE A 115 2.26 2.26 -5.04
N GLU A 116 3.49 2.52 -4.59
CA GLU A 116 3.78 3.43 -3.47
C GLU A 116 3.13 4.79 -3.69
N MET A 117 3.31 5.38 -4.87
CA MET A 117 2.78 6.70 -5.19
C MET A 117 1.25 6.69 -5.31
N LEU A 118 0.64 5.67 -5.90
CA LEU A 118 -0.82 5.53 -5.98
C LEU A 118 -1.45 5.44 -4.59
N ALA A 119 -0.88 4.63 -3.70
CA ALA A 119 -1.35 4.53 -2.33
C ALA A 119 -1.13 5.83 -1.55
N THR A 120 0.00 6.50 -1.76
CA THR A 120 0.30 7.82 -1.17
C THR A 120 -0.71 8.88 -1.59
N ALA A 121 -0.95 9.02 -2.90
CA ALA A 121 -1.98 9.90 -3.43
C ALA A 121 -3.36 9.52 -2.87
N PHE A 122 -3.68 8.23 -2.76
CA PHE A 122 -4.94 7.80 -2.16
C PHE A 122 -5.07 8.23 -0.69
N PHE A 123 -4.03 8.07 0.12
CA PHE A 123 -4.01 8.53 1.51
C PHE A 123 -4.26 10.04 1.64
N ILE A 124 -3.73 10.82 0.69
CA ILE A 124 -3.86 12.27 0.66
C ILE A 124 -5.27 12.70 0.21
N HIS A 125 -5.80 12.07 -0.84
CA HIS A 125 -7.15 12.39 -1.35
C HIS A 125 -8.26 11.89 -0.43
N TYR A 126 -8.02 10.80 0.30
CA TYR A 126 -9.01 10.14 1.16
C TYR A 126 -8.46 9.93 2.57
N PRO A 127 -8.12 11.00 3.31
CA PRO A 127 -7.39 10.89 4.57
C PRO A 127 -8.21 10.21 5.68
N VAL A 128 -9.54 10.20 5.54
CA VAL A 128 -10.48 9.48 6.40
C VAL A 128 -11.30 8.55 5.51
N ARG A 129 -11.55 7.32 5.97
CA ARG A 129 -12.48 6.42 5.30
C ARG A 129 -13.89 6.98 5.40
N ILE A 130 -14.59 7.05 4.28
CA ILE A 130 -16.03 7.33 4.22
C ILE A 130 -16.71 6.04 3.75
N ASP A 131 -17.77 5.60 4.41
CA ASP A 131 -18.48 4.37 4.03
C ASP A 131 -19.24 4.57 2.71
N ASP A 132 -18.52 4.49 1.60
CA ASP A 132 -19.03 4.46 0.24
C ASP A 132 -18.43 3.30 -0.56
N TRP A 133 -18.99 3.07 -1.76
CA TRP A 133 -18.62 1.97 -2.64
C TRP A 133 -17.23 2.10 -3.26
N THR A 134 -16.62 3.29 -3.24
CA THR A 134 -15.32 3.53 -3.87
C THR A 134 -14.19 2.86 -3.10
N TYR A 135 -14.27 2.80 -1.77
CA TYR A 135 -13.25 2.12 -0.97
C TYR A 135 -13.25 0.62 -1.14
N ASP A 136 -14.42 -0.02 -1.24
CA ASP A 136 -14.51 -1.46 -1.48
C ASP A 136 -13.85 -1.83 -2.81
N ASP A 137 -14.13 -1.07 -3.87
CA ASP A 137 -13.52 -1.29 -5.18
C ASP A 137 -12.00 -1.05 -5.18
N VAL A 138 -11.52 -0.03 -4.46
CA VAL A 138 -10.08 0.25 -4.34
C VAL A 138 -9.38 -0.83 -3.49
N LEU A 139 -10.02 -1.32 -2.43
CA LEU A 139 -9.49 -2.42 -1.63
C LEU A 139 -9.35 -3.70 -2.46
N GLN A 140 -10.38 -4.08 -3.22
CA GLN A 140 -10.35 -5.24 -4.13
C GLN A 140 -9.37 -5.08 -5.31
N THR A 141 -8.77 -3.90 -5.46
CA THR A 141 -7.79 -3.61 -6.50
C THR A 141 -6.43 -3.23 -5.92
N LEU A 142 -6.21 -1.97 -5.56
CA LEU A 142 -4.96 -1.50 -4.96
C LEU A 142 -4.59 -2.30 -3.70
N GLY A 143 -5.57 -2.59 -2.83
CA GLY A 143 -5.35 -3.40 -1.63
C GLY A 143 -4.93 -4.85 -1.91
N GLN A 144 -5.17 -5.37 -3.12
CA GLN A 144 -4.81 -6.73 -3.54
C GLN A 144 -3.55 -6.78 -4.43
N VAL A 145 -2.96 -5.63 -4.77
CA VAL A 145 -1.92 -5.57 -5.82
C VAL A 145 -0.69 -6.41 -5.48
N ILE A 146 -0.30 -6.46 -4.20
CA ILE A 146 0.87 -7.22 -3.76
C ILE A 146 0.67 -8.73 -3.86
N MET A 147 -0.58 -9.19 -3.95
CA MET A 147 -0.96 -10.60 -4.06
C MET A 147 -1.03 -11.06 -5.52
N GLY A 148 -0.76 -10.16 -6.48
CA GLY A 148 -0.84 -10.46 -7.90
C GLY A 148 0.11 -11.56 -8.38
N PRO A 149 -0.25 -12.27 -9.48
CA PRO A 149 0.54 -13.36 -10.04
C PRO A 149 1.91 -12.90 -10.58
N SER A 150 2.14 -11.60 -10.73
CA SER A 150 3.46 -11.06 -11.06
C SER A 150 4.46 -11.15 -9.90
N ARG A 151 4.01 -11.33 -8.66
CA ARG A 151 4.85 -11.39 -7.45
C ARG A 151 4.87 -12.77 -6.79
N TRP A 152 3.94 -13.64 -7.19
CA TRP A 152 3.77 -14.95 -6.59
C TRP A 152 3.81 -16.05 -7.64
N LYS A 153 4.49 -17.14 -7.32
CA LYS A 153 4.51 -18.36 -8.12
C LYS A 153 4.38 -19.57 -7.21
N ASN A 154 3.33 -20.36 -7.41
CA ASN A 154 3.05 -21.55 -6.61
C ASN A 154 3.02 -21.28 -5.08
N GLY A 155 2.42 -20.15 -4.68
CA GLY A 155 2.34 -19.74 -3.28
C GLY A 155 3.62 -19.17 -2.67
N ARG A 156 4.69 -19.02 -3.46
CA ARG A 156 5.98 -18.46 -3.03
C ARG A 156 6.25 -17.10 -3.66
N LEU A 157 6.99 -16.24 -2.97
CA LEU A 157 7.40 -14.94 -3.51
C LEU A 157 8.38 -15.12 -4.67
N ILE A 158 8.23 -14.30 -5.71
CA ILE A 158 9.25 -14.12 -6.73
C ILE A 158 10.19 -13.01 -6.21
N LEU A 159 11.35 -13.39 -5.69
CA LEU A 159 12.22 -12.47 -4.91
C LEU A 159 12.66 -11.24 -5.71
N ASP A 160 13.08 -11.45 -6.96
CA ASP A 160 13.47 -10.39 -7.90
C ASP A 160 12.34 -9.38 -8.15
N HIS A 161 11.10 -9.79 -7.87
CA HIS A 161 9.91 -9.02 -8.12
C HIS A 161 9.39 -8.28 -6.88
N PHE A 162 9.84 -8.70 -5.69
CA PHE A 162 9.43 -8.13 -4.41
C PHE A 162 10.51 -7.21 -3.80
N PHE A 163 11.80 -7.50 -4.00
CA PHE A 163 12.94 -6.67 -3.54
C PHE A 163 13.75 -6.10 -4.70
N ASN A 164 14.65 -5.14 -4.43
CA ASN A 164 15.54 -4.46 -5.40
C ASN A 164 16.48 -5.38 -6.21
N GLY A 165 16.14 -6.67 -6.32
CA GLY A 165 16.87 -7.70 -7.01
C GLY A 165 17.81 -8.44 -6.07
N PRO A 166 18.41 -9.53 -6.55
CA PRO A 166 19.57 -10.09 -5.90
C PRO A 166 20.71 -9.05 -5.88
N PRO A 167 21.66 -9.16 -4.93
CA PRO A 167 22.89 -8.40 -4.92
C PRO A 167 23.58 -8.43 -6.30
N ASN A 168 24.10 -7.27 -6.76
CA ASN A 168 24.81 -7.19 -8.05
C ASN A 168 26.23 -7.76 -7.97
N SER A 169 26.72 -7.97 -6.74
CA SER A 169 28.04 -8.53 -6.46
C SER A 169 28.00 -9.42 -5.21
N PRO A 170 28.96 -10.35 -5.04
CA PRO A 170 29.03 -11.22 -3.86
C PRO A 170 29.25 -10.48 -2.53
N ASP A 171 29.75 -9.25 -2.58
CA ASP A 171 30.00 -8.40 -1.41
C ASP A 171 28.79 -7.53 -1.04
N GLU A 172 27.75 -7.51 -1.89
CA GLU A 172 26.48 -6.83 -1.63
C GLU A 172 25.53 -7.75 -0.85
N THR A 173 24.80 -7.15 0.08
CA THR A 173 23.74 -7.78 0.86
C THR A 173 22.40 -7.65 0.16
N TRP A 174 21.47 -8.56 0.43
CA TRP A 174 20.11 -8.45 -0.11
C TRP A 174 19.31 -7.31 0.54
N GLY A 175 19.67 -6.93 1.76
CA GLY A 175 18.99 -5.88 2.51
C GLY A 175 17.72 -6.38 3.19
N TRP A 176 17.66 -7.66 3.58
CA TRP A 176 16.46 -8.26 4.18
C TRP A 176 16.11 -7.72 5.56
N TRP A 177 16.95 -6.86 6.14
CA TRP A 177 16.61 -6.08 7.34
C TRP A 177 15.58 -4.99 7.07
N ASP A 178 15.48 -4.48 5.83
CA ASP A 178 14.49 -3.47 5.46
C ASP A 178 13.16 -4.11 5.03
N VAL A 179 12.06 -3.46 5.38
CA VAL A 179 10.76 -3.87 4.89
C VAL A 179 10.59 -3.38 3.45
N CYS A 180 10.12 -4.25 2.56
CA CYS A 180 9.75 -3.86 1.21
C CYS A 180 8.73 -2.71 1.24
N SER A 181 9.03 -1.59 0.58
CA SER A 181 8.18 -0.40 0.52
C SER A 181 6.76 -0.70 0.04
N ASP A 182 6.61 -1.46 -1.05
CA ASP A 182 5.32 -1.91 -1.59
C ASP A 182 4.51 -2.74 -0.59
N LEU A 183 5.19 -3.59 0.19
CA LEU A 183 4.53 -4.37 1.23
C LEU A 183 4.06 -3.45 2.36
N SER A 184 4.95 -2.58 2.84
CA SER A 184 4.66 -1.69 3.96
C SER A 184 3.47 -0.77 3.63
N VAL A 185 3.52 -0.11 2.47
CA VAL A 185 2.44 0.79 2.04
C VAL A 185 1.11 0.03 1.88
N SER A 186 1.14 -1.22 1.40
CA SER A 186 -0.05 -2.05 1.24
C SER A 186 -0.62 -2.56 2.56
N LEU A 187 0.24 -2.91 3.53
CA LEU A 187 -0.18 -3.25 4.90
C LEU A 187 -0.85 -2.05 5.57
N PHE A 188 -0.25 -0.85 5.48
CA PHE A 188 -0.88 0.38 5.98
C PHE A 188 -2.17 0.71 5.25
N PHE A 189 -2.23 0.50 3.93
CA PHE A 189 -3.42 0.74 3.12
C PHE A 189 -4.60 -0.11 3.60
N CYS A 190 -4.40 -1.42 3.70
CA CYS A 190 -5.41 -2.34 4.21
C CYS A 190 -5.77 -2.02 5.66
N LEU A 191 -4.78 -1.81 6.54
CA LEU A 191 -5.06 -1.49 7.94
C LEU A 191 -5.83 -0.18 8.12
N LYS A 192 -5.62 0.82 7.25
CA LYS A 192 -6.33 2.11 7.31
C LYS A 192 -7.76 2.02 6.79
N TYR A 193 -7.98 1.30 5.69
CA TYR A 193 -9.24 1.36 4.96
C TYR A 193 -10.15 0.15 5.12
N LEU A 194 -9.67 -0.99 5.61
CA LEU A 194 -10.53 -2.13 5.90
C LEU A 194 -11.58 -1.82 6.95
N ASP A 195 -12.73 -2.50 6.84
CA ASP A 195 -13.72 -2.51 7.91
C ASP A 195 -13.14 -3.23 9.12
N PRO A 196 -13.31 -2.71 10.35
CA PRO A 196 -12.86 -3.41 11.55
C PRO A 196 -13.28 -4.88 11.58
N ARG A 197 -14.46 -5.21 11.01
CA ARG A 197 -15.01 -6.57 10.95
C ARG A 197 -14.28 -7.49 9.96
N ASP A 198 -13.56 -6.94 8.99
CA ASP A 198 -12.80 -7.69 7.99
C ASP A 198 -11.31 -7.84 8.36
N ILE A 199 -10.83 -7.09 9.35
CA ILE A 199 -9.42 -7.12 9.77
C ILE A 199 -9.00 -8.51 10.26
N GLU A 200 -9.83 -9.21 11.05
CA GLU A 200 -9.51 -10.56 11.53
C GLU A 200 -9.23 -11.52 10.36
N GLY A 201 -10.15 -11.59 9.39
CA GLY A 201 -9.99 -12.46 8.23
C GLY A 201 -8.80 -12.09 7.33
N TRP A 202 -8.46 -10.80 7.27
CA TRP A 202 -7.27 -10.30 6.58
C TRP A 202 -5.99 -10.69 7.32
N VAL A 203 -5.92 -10.50 8.63
CA VAL A 203 -4.75 -10.90 9.45
C VAL A 203 -4.53 -12.41 9.39
N ASP A 204 -5.59 -13.22 9.52
CA ASP A 204 -5.52 -14.68 9.31
C ASP A 204 -4.84 -15.02 7.98
N SER A 205 -5.22 -14.31 6.91
CA SER A 205 -4.69 -14.55 5.58
C SER A 205 -3.22 -14.16 5.43
N ILE A 206 -2.75 -13.14 6.16
CA ILE A 206 -1.32 -12.79 6.24
C ILE A 206 -0.54 -13.94 6.88
N PHE A 207 -1.05 -14.48 7.99
CA PHE A 207 -0.36 -15.52 8.75
C PHE A 207 -0.44 -16.91 8.10
N ALA A 208 -1.42 -17.14 7.23
CA ALA A 208 -1.58 -18.40 6.50
C ALA A 208 -0.55 -18.60 5.36
N ILE A 209 0.19 -17.57 4.96
CA ILE A 209 1.16 -17.66 3.86
C ILE A 209 2.43 -18.37 4.33
N ASP A 210 2.66 -19.56 3.78
CA ASP A 210 3.84 -20.39 4.07
C ASP A 210 5.02 -20.04 3.16
N ASP A 211 5.63 -18.88 3.39
CA ASP A 211 6.83 -18.43 2.69
C ASP A 211 7.81 -17.74 3.66
N PRO A 212 9.09 -18.18 3.77
CA PRO A 212 10.01 -17.65 4.78
C PRO A 212 10.37 -16.17 4.55
N HIS A 213 10.43 -15.72 3.29
CA HIS A 213 10.68 -14.32 2.95
C HIS A 213 9.51 -13.43 3.34
N TRP A 214 8.28 -13.90 3.08
CA TRP A 214 7.06 -13.25 3.53
C TRP A 214 7.03 -13.14 5.06
N ARG A 215 7.27 -14.25 5.78
CA ARG A 215 7.31 -14.28 7.24
C ARG A 215 8.32 -13.30 7.82
N ALA A 216 9.55 -13.28 7.29
CA ALA A 216 10.58 -12.34 7.72
C ALA A 216 10.11 -10.89 7.60
N GLN A 217 9.49 -10.56 6.47
CA GLN A 217 9.02 -9.21 6.16
C GLN A 217 7.83 -8.78 7.01
N ILE A 218 6.89 -9.68 7.29
CA ILE A 218 5.78 -9.41 8.21
C ILE A 218 6.29 -9.17 9.63
N LEU A 219 7.20 -10.01 10.13
CA LEU A 219 7.76 -9.81 11.46
C LEU A 219 8.52 -8.48 11.57
N LEU A 220 9.37 -8.15 10.60
CA LEU A 220 10.04 -6.85 10.56
C LEU A 220 9.04 -5.69 10.55
N TRP A 221 8.00 -5.76 9.72
CA TRP A 221 6.97 -4.72 9.68
C TRP A 221 6.24 -4.59 11.01
N LEU A 222 5.86 -5.69 11.67
CA LEU A 222 5.18 -5.66 12.97
C LEU A 222 6.02 -4.92 14.03
N GLY A 223 7.32 -5.25 14.13
CA GLY A 223 8.22 -4.58 15.07
C GLY A 223 8.42 -3.09 14.76
N LEU A 224 8.70 -2.76 13.50
CA LEU A 224 9.07 -1.39 13.08
C LEU A 224 7.87 -0.44 13.00
N ALA A 225 6.69 -0.95 12.64
CA ALA A 225 5.47 -0.15 12.53
C ALA A 225 4.74 0.03 13.87
N ARG A 226 5.22 -0.56 14.97
CA ARG A 226 4.55 -0.57 16.29
C ARG A 226 4.04 0.79 16.73
N LYS A 227 4.84 1.84 16.54
CA LYS A 227 4.47 3.22 16.95
C LYS A 227 3.16 3.72 16.30
N ILE A 228 2.85 3.26 15.09
CA ILE A 228 1.65 3.69 14.36
C ILE A 228 0.42 2.92 14.84
N TRP A 229 0.51 1.59 14.98
CA TRP A 229 -0.66 0.76 15.32
C TRP A 229 -0.88 0.55 16.82
N ASP A 230 0.11 0.84 17.68
CA ASP A 230 -0.03 0.73 19.13
C ASP A 230 -0.59 2.03 19.73
N ALA A 231 0.15 3.15 19.58
CA ALA A 231 -0.21 4.45 20.16
C ALA A 231 -1.09 5.31 19.25
N GLY A 232 -1.06 5.08 17.93
CA GLY A 232 -1.91 5.82 16.99
C GLY A 232 -1.53 7.27 16.71
N SER A 233 -0.51 7.78 17.39
CA SER A 233 -0.07 9.18 17.28
C SER A 233 0.97 9.41 16.19
N ALA A 234 1.59 8.34 15.69
CA ALA A 234 2.61 8.41 14.66
C ALA A 234 2.01 8.27 13.25
N PHE A 235 2.68 8.92 12.30
CA PHE A 235 2.45 8.81 10.87
C PHE A 235 3.61 8.05 10.21
N PRO A 236 3.42 7.57 8.97
CA PRO A 236 4.52 7.01 8.18
C PRO A 236 5.75 7.92 8.11
N ALA A 237 5.56 9.24 8.03
CA ALA A 237 6.64 10.23 8.06
C ALA A 237 7.46 10.24 9.37
N ASP A 238 6.89 9.77 10.48
CA ASP A 238 7.55 9.74 11.80
C ASP A 238 8.41 8.47 12.01
N LEU A 239 8.35 7.52 11.07
CA LEU A 239 9.19 6.34 11.05
C LEU A 239 10.58 6.76 10.55
N GLY A 240 11.47 7.05 11.49
CA GLY A 240 12.77 7.68 11.21
C GLY A 240 13.62 6.98 10.14
N ASP A 241 14.62 7.70 9.63
CA ASP A 241 15.38 7.31 8.43
C ASP A 241 16.49 6.26 8.65
N ARG A 242 16.52 5.61 9.81
CA ARG A 242 17.57 4.64 10.15
C ARG A 242 17.15 3.24 9.77
N THR A 243 18.08 2.47 9.24
CA THR A 243 17.87 1.04 9.01
C THR A 243 17.80 0.30 10.36
N PRO A 244 16.97 -0.75 10.46
CA PRO A 244 15.98 -1.21 9.47
C PRO A 244 14.79 -0.24 9.32
N GLN A 245 14.32 -0.03 8.09
CA GLN A 245 13.23 0.91 7.78
C GLN A 245 11.94 0.21 7.32
N THR A 246 10.82 0.89 7.54
CA THR A 246 9.49 0.47 7.04
C THR A 246 8.75 1.59 6.30
N LYS A 247 9.42 2.71 6.05
CA LYS A 247 8.90 3.81 5.25
C LYS A 247 9.08 3.53 3.76
N TRP A 248 8.33 4.25 2.94
CA TRP A 248 8.49 4.30 1.49
C TRP A 248 8.83 5.73 1.06
N SER A 249 9.22 5.92 -0.20
CA SER A 249 9.90 7.15 -0.66
C SER A 249 9.09 8.42 -0.37
N GLU A 250 7.77 8.38 -0.57
CA GLU A 250 6.87 9.53 -0.44
C GLU A 250 6.05 9.53 0.86
N SER A 251 6.40 8.66 1.82
CA SER A 251 5.75 8.64 3.14
C SER A 251 5.84 9.97 3.89
N PHE A 252 6.82 10.82 3.58
CA PHE A 252 6.96 12.16 4.16
C PHE A 252 5.85 13.14 3.74
N LEU A 253 5.08 12.83 2.70
CA LEU A 253 3.88 13.60 2.33
C LEU A 253 2.70 13.33 3.26
N LEU A 254 2.81 12.31 4.13
CA LEU A 254 1.76 11.85 5.02
C LEU A 254 2.04 12.27 6.46
N ASP A 255 1.40 13.34 6.89
CA ASP A 255 1.52 13.83 8.26
C ASP A 255 0.17 14.21 8.86
N ALA A 256 0.21 14.69 10.11
CA ALA A 256 -0.95 15.04 10.91
C ALA A 256 -1.85 16.13 10.30
N ARG A 257 -1.38 16.89 9.30
CA ARG A 257 -2.18 17.91 8.61
C ARG A 257 -3.27 17.31 7.74
N LEU A 258 -3.12 16.06 7.29
CA LEU A 258 -4.12 15.37 6.46
C LEU A 258 -5.36 14.97 7.28
N ALA A 259 -5.16 14.08 8.26
CA ALA A 259 -6.12 13.72 9.29
C ALA A 259 -5.44 12.84 10.35
N ALA A 260 -5.51 13.24 11.62
CA ALA A 260 -5.06 12.42 12.74
C ALA A 260 -6.23 11.71 13.44
N PRO A 261 -6.06 10.45 13.87
CA PRO A 261 -4.87 9.60 13.70
C PRO A 261 -4.77 8.99 12.28
N PHE A 262 -3.57 8.53 11.89
CA PHE A 262 -3.36 7.90 10.58
C PHE A 262 -4.20 6.60 10.42
N ILE A 263 -4.17 5.72 11.42
CA ILE A 263 -5.05 4.54 11.54
C ILE A 263 -6.08 4.85 12.63
N THR A 264 -7.36 4.52 12.43
CA THR A 264 -8.41 4.74 13.46
C THR A 264 -8.20 3.85 14.69
N GLU A 265 -8.78 4.24 15.83
CA GLU A 265 -8.68 3.40 17.05
C GLU A 265 -9.40 2.05 16.86
N GLU A 266 -10.53 2.05 16.15
CA GLU A 266 -11.28 0.83 15.85
C GLU A 266 -10.43 -0.17 15.05
N ASN A 267 -9.72 0.31 14.02
CA ASN A 267 -8.86 -0.55 13.20
C ASN A 267 -7.63 -1.02 13.97
N ARG A 268 -7.02 -0.16 14.81
CA ARG A 268 -5.91 -0.55 15.68
C ARG A 268 -6.30 -1.64 16.67
N CYS A 269 -7.45 -1.50 17.34
CA CYS A 269 -7.94 -2.49 18.28
C CYS A 269 -8.23 -3.83 17.59
N ALA A 270 -9.00 -3.81 16.49
CA ALA A 270 -9.29 -5.02 15.72
C ALA A 270 -8.02 -5.71 15.21
N PHE A 271 -7.02 -4.94 14.77
CA PHE A 271 -5.73 -5.48 14.33
C PHE A 271 -4.96 -6.14 15.48
N LYS A 272 -4.84 -5.47 16.63
CA LYS A 272 -4.15 -6.01 17.82
C LYS A 272 -4.83 -7.29 18.32
N ASP A 273 -6.15 -7.30 18.37
CA ASP A 273 -6.94 -8.43 18.85
C ASP A 273 -6.80 -9.65 17.93
N ALA A 274 -6.74 -9.44 16.61
CA ALA A 274 -6.53 -10.51 15.64
C ALA A 274 -5.07 -11.00 15.57
N MET A 275 -4.10 -10.08 15.63
CA MET A 275 -2.68 -10.38 15.39
C MET A 275 -2.02 -11.09 16.58
N ARG A 276 -2.27 -10.66 17.82
CA ARG A 276 -1.62 -11.22 19.02
C ARG A 276 -1.75 -12.74 19.18
N PRO A 277 -2.94 -13.35 19.09
CA PRO A 277 -3.06 -14.80 19.27
C PRO A 277 -2.31 -15.57 18.16
N LEU A 278 -2.32 -15.06 16.92
CA LEU A 278 -1.60 -15.66 15.81
C LEU A 278 -0.09 -15.52 15.97
N LEU A 279 0.39 -14.36 16.40
CA LEU A 279 1.80 -14.13 16.67
C LEU A 279 2.29 -15.07 17.78
N ALA A 280 1.57 -15.15 18.90
CA ALA A 280 1.91 -16.05 20.00
C ALA A 280 1.93 -17.54 19.58
N LEU A 281 1.05 -17.93 18.64
CA LEU A 281 0.98 -19.29 18.12
C LEU A 281 2.11 -19.61 17.12
N HIS A 282 2.50 -18.63 16.29
CA HIS A 282 3.33 -18.89 15.10
C HIS A 282 4.76 -18.34 15.19
N LEU A 283 5.11 -17.52 16.18
CA LEU A 283 6.38 -16.80 16.22
C LEU A 283 7.60 -17.73 16.14
N ASP A 284 7.63 -18.79 16.96
CA ASP A 284 8.76 -19.73 16.99
C ASP A 284 8.89 -20.50 15.67
N ASP A 285 7.77 -21.01 15.14
CA ASP A 285 7.73 -21.72 13.86
C ASP A 285 8.19 -20.81 12.71
N TRP A 286 7.81 -19.53 12.74
CA TRP A 286 8.23 -18.55 11.74
C TRP A 286 9.71 -18.24 11.84
N ARG A 287 10.23 -18.01 13.06
CA ARG A 287 11.68 -17.82 13.28
C ARG A 287 12.48 -19.02 12.79
N GLN A 288 12.02 -20.23 13.07
CA GLN A 288 12.65 -21.46 12.57
C GLN A 288 12.59 -21.54 11.04
N SER A 289 11.46 -21.22 10.42
CA SER A 289 11.31 -21.20 8.97
C SER A 289 12.24 -20.17 8.30
N ILE A 290 12.47 -19.02 8.93
CA ILE A 290 13.36 -17.97 8.44
C ILE A 290 14.82 -18.43 8.56
N ALA A 291 15.18 -19.05 9.69
CA ALA A 291 16.54 -19.58 9.93
C ALA A 291 16.96 -20.70 8.95
N GLN A 292 16.01 -21.32 8.24
CA GLN A 292 16.31 -22.31 7.19
C GLN A 292 16.84 -21.69 5.89
N VAL A 293 16.85 -20.35 5.78
CA VAL A 293 17.36 -19.62 4.62
C VAL A 293 18.56 -18.78 5.05
N ASP A 294 19.77 -19.21 4.69
CA ASP A 294 21.05 -18.66 5.18
C ASP A 294 21.11 -17.12 5.21
N TYR A 295 20.73 -16.44 4.12
CA TYR A 295 20.80 -14.97 4.09
C TYR A 295 19.70 -14.30 4.93
N LEU A 296 18.53 -14.93 5.11
CA LEU A 296 17.51 -14.39 6.01
C LEU A 296 17.91 -14.57 7.47
N GLU A 297 18.56 -15.69 7.80
CA GLU A 297 19.13 -15.92 9.12
C GLU A 297 20.16 -14.83 9.47
N LEU A 298 21.03 -14.50 8.51
CA LEU A 298 22.09 -13.51 8.69
C LEU A 298 21.59 -12.05 8.67
N GLU A 299 20.64 -11.71 7.80
CA GLU A 299 20.24 -10.33 7.56
C GLU A 299 18.94 -9.93 8.28
N ALA A 300 17.92 -10.78 8.27
CA ALA A 300 16.59 -10.43 8.76
C ALA A 300 16.42 -10.72 10.27
N LEU A 301 16.73 -11.94 10.72
CA LEU A 301 16.51 -12.36 12.11
C LEU A 301 17.16 -11.42 13.14
N PRO A 302 18.38 -10.88 12.95
CA PRO A 302 18.98 -9.96 13.91
C PRO A 302 18.20 -8.64 14.06
N SER A 303 17.38 -8.28 13.07
CA SER A 303 16.54 -7.08 13.07
C SER A 303 15.12 -7.35 13.58
N ILE A 304 14.75 -8.62 13.76
CA ILE A 304 13.47 -9.07 14.33
C ILE A 304 13.62 -9.12 15.86
N ILE A 305 13.75 -7.93 16.46
CA ILE A 305 13.89 -7.72 17.91
C ILE A 305 12.58 -7.16 18.47
N ASP A 306 12.33 -7.34 19.77
CA ASP A 306 11.21 -6.73 20.51
C ASP A 306 9.80 -7.14 20.03
N ILE A 307 9.71 -8.28 19.33
CA ILE A 307 8.43 -8.89 18.92
C ILE A 307 7.81 -9.74 20.04
N ASP A 308 8.63 -10.24 20.95
CA ASP A 308 8.18 -11.10 22.06
C ASP A 308 7.27 -10.35 23.05
N ASP A 309 7.27 -9.01 23.00
CA ASP A 309 6.48 -8.11 23.85
C ASP A 309 5.23 -7.48 23.13
N LEU A 310 4.78 -8.06 22.00
CA LEU A 310 3.64 -7.57 21.20
C LEU A 310 2.28 -8.18 21.59
#